data_AF-A0A9E5TSD5-F1
#
_entry.id   AF-A0A9E5TSD5-F1
#
_cell.length_a   1.000
_cell.length_b   1.000
_cell.length_c   1.000
_cell.angle_alpha   90.00
_cell.angle_beta   90.00
_cell.angle_gamma   90.00
#
_symmetry.space_group_name_H-M   'P 1'
#
loop_
_entity.id
_entity.type
_entity.pdbx_description
1 polymer ?
#
loop_
_entity_poly.entity_id
_entity_poly.type
_entity_poly.pdbx_seq_one_letter_code
_entity_poly.pdbx_strand_id
1 'polypeptide(L)'
;MKYPLLSVAVVFFVMMSSLFPMGNPRADTTSGEARLNNADAVEAMAIANEWKWSRKEIKSHVTAREVVFEFPDGKVKRVALPENRMVVAVAPYIAQTHK
;
A
#
# COMPACT_ATOMS: atom_id res chain seq x y z
N MET A 1 -14.36 -23.63 -54.13
CA MET A 1 -14.24 -23.46 -52.66
C MET A 1 -12.78 -23.57 -52.28
N LYS A 2 -12.21 -22.56 -51.62
CA LYS A 2 -11.15 -22.64 -50.58
C LYS A 2 -10.55 -21.23 -50.36
N TYR A 3 -11.27 -20.42 -49.61
CA TYR A 3 -10.69 -19.30 -48.85
C TYR A 3 -9.97 -19.87 -47.61
N PRO A 4 -9.00 -19.15 -47.01
CA PRO A 4 -7.66 -18.94 -47.56
C PRO A 4 -6.61 -19.05 -46.43
N LEU A 5 -5.41 -18.52 -46.64
CA LEU A 5 -4.30 -18.29 -45.71
C LEU A 5 -4.62 -17.61 -44.35
N LEU A 6 -5.89 -17.47 -43.94
CA LEU A 6 -6.31 -16.77 -42.72
C LEU A 6 -6.17 -17.62 -41.43
N SER A 7 -5.99 -18.94 -41.55
CA SER A 7 -6.00 -19.84 -40.39
C SER A 7 -4.67 -19.92 -39.62
N VAL A 8 -3.56 -19.44 -40.18
CA VAL A 8 -2.24 -19.51 -39.50
C VAL A 8 -2.04 -18.32 -38.56
N ALA A 9 -2.65 -17.16 -38.84
CA ALA A 9 -2.51 -15.95 -38.02
C ALA A 9 -3.24 -16.05 -36.67
N VAL A 10 -4.33 -16.82 -36.57
CA VAL A 10 -5.13 -16.92 -35.34
C VAL A 10 -4.47 -17.83 -34.30
N VAL A 11 -3.73 -18.87 -34.72
CA VAL A 11 -3.04 -19.79 -33.80
C VAL A 11 -1.83 -19.12 -33.14
N PHE A 12 -1.17 -18.19 -33.83
CA PHE A 12 -0.05 -17.43 -33.25
C PHE A 12 -0.49 -16.44 -32.15
N PHE A 13 -1.73 -15.95 -32.21
CA PHE A 13 -2.23 -14.98 -31.22
C PHE A 13 -2.63 -15.63 -29.88
N VAL A 14 -2.96 -16.92 -29.87
CA VAL A 14 -3.34 -17.66 -28.65
C VAL A 14 -2.12 -18.21 -27.90
N MET A 15 -0.98 -18.39 -28.57
CA MET A 15 0.23 -18.94 -27.93
C MET A 15 1.06 -17.88 -27.16
N MET A 16 0.75 -16.59 -27.32
CA MET A 16 1.50 -15.49 -26.66
C MET A 16 0.88 -14.99 -25.36
N SER A 17 -0.28 -15.53 -24.95
CA SER A 17 -0.97 -15.12 -23.71
C SER A 17 -0.63 -16.00 -22.49
N SER A 18 0.11 -17.10 -22.66
CA SER A 18 0.55 -17.99 -21.58
C SER A 18 1.83 -17.54 -20.86
N LEU A 19 2.41 -16.40 -21.24
CA LEU A 19 3.61 -15.82 -20.62
C LEU A 19 3.34 -14.58 -19.77
N PHE A 20 2.09 -14.27 -19.46
CA PHE A 20 1.81 -13.34 -18.37
C PHE A 20 1.86 -14.13 -17.06
N PRO A 21 2.95 -14.01 -16.25
CA PRO A 21 2.84 -14.46 -14.89
C PRO A 21 1.69 -13.68 -14.26
N MET A 22 0.65 -14.39 -13.82
CA MET A 22 -0.18 -13.92 -12.71
C MET A 22 0.74 -13.88 -11.49
N GLY A 23 1.68 -12.93 -11.48
CA GLY A 23 2.38 -12.55 -10.27
C GLY A 23 1.31 -11.98 -9.37
N ASN A 24 0.90 -12.74 -8.36
CA ASN A 24 0.25 -12.15 -7.20
C ASN A 24 1.17 -11.00 -6.79
N PRO A 25 0.71 -9.73 -6.78
CA PRO A 25 1.47 -8.68 -6.16
C PRO A 25 1.40 -8.97 -4.66
N ARG A 26 2.27 -9.86 -4.17
CA ARG A 26 2.71 -9.79 -2.79
C ARG A 26 3.40 -8.45 -2.74
N ALA A 27 2.68 -7.43 -2.26
CA ALA A 27 3.27 -6.17 -1.86
C ALA A 27 4.53 -6.52 -1.07
N ASP A 28 5.67 -6.02 -1.51
CA ASP A 28 6.95 -6.25 -0.87
C ASP A 28 6.91 -5.56 0.51
N THR A 29 6.34 -6.27 1.47
CA THR A 29 6.17 -5.86 2.86
C THR A 29 7.53 -5.67 3.51
N THR A 30 8.50 -6.52 3.16
CA THR A 30 9.89 -6.44 3.64
C THR A 30 10.55 -5.11 3.27
N SER A 31 10.40 -4.64 2.04
CA SER A 31 10.93 -3.32 1.59
C SER A 31 10.21 -2.14 2.25
N GLY A 32 8.90 -2.28 2.52
CA GLY A 32 8.13 -1.27 3.25
C GLY A 32 8.58 -1.11 4.69
N GLU A 33 8.67 -2.22 5.43
CA GLU A 33 9.09 -2.27 6.83
C GLU A 33 10.46 -1.61 7.06
N ALA A 34 11.37 -1.77 6.10
CA ALA A 34 12.71 -1.18 6.14
C ALA A 34 12.70 0.35 6.16
N ARG A 35 11.73 1.00 5.51
CA ARG A 35 11.61 2.48 5.52
C ARG A 35 11.26 3.04 6.91
N LEU A 36 10.67 2.21 7.78
CA LEU A 36 10.39 2.57 9.16
C LEU A 36 11.56 2.28 10.10
N ASN A 37 12.67 1.70 9.62
CA ASN A 37 13.86 1.51 10.44
C ASN A 37 14.52 2.86 10.67
N ASN A 38 14.69 3.24 11.94
CA ASN A 38 15.28 4.51 12.37
C ASN A 38 14.48 5.76 11.96
N ALA A 39 13.25 5.59 11.46
CA ALA A 39 12.38 6.73 11.18
C ALA A 39 11.98 7.40 12.50
N ASP A 40 12.10 8.73 12.55
CA ASP A 40 11.58 9.49 13.67
C ASP A 40 10.04 9.65 13.60
N ALA A 41 9.44 10.28 14.61
CA ALA A 41 7.99 10.48 14.66
C ALA A 41 7.44 11.27 13.47
N VAL A 42 8.17 12.26 12.95
CA VAL A 42 7.74 13.11 11.83
C VAL A 42 7.82 12.33 10.52
N GLU A 43 8.93 11.63 10.31
CA GLU A 43 9.14 10.75 9.16
C GLU A 43 8.11 9.62 9.14
N ALA A 44 7.83 8.99 10.28
CA ALA A 44 6.81 7.98 10.40
C ALA A 44 5.42 8.52 10.03
N MET A 45 5.05 9.72 10.48
CA MET A 45 3.79 10.35 10.09
C MET A 45 3.72 10.64 8.58
N ALA A 46 4.82 11.10 7.98
CA ALA A 46 4.88 11.31 6.54
C ALA A 46 4.69 10.01 5.75
N ILE A 47 5.35 8.92 6.19
CA ILE A 47 5.18 7.58 5.63
C ILE A 47 3.74 7.10 5.78
N ALA A 48 3.12 7.30 6.95
CA ALA A 48 1.73 6.93 7.20
C ALA A 48 0.76 7.65 6.24
N ASN A 49 1.00 8.94 5.98
CA ASN A 49 0.20 9.73 5.04
C ASN A 49 0.40 9.30 3.58
N GLU A 50 1.64 8.98 3.18
CA GLU A 50 1.94 8.44 1.85
C GLU A 50 1.22 7.10 1.64
N TRP A 51 1.40 6.16 2.58
CA TRP A 51 0.89 4.80 2.48
C TRP A 51 -0.63 4.72 2.56
N LYS A 52 -1.29 5.71 3.17
CA LYS A 52 -2.76 5.82 3.16
C LYS A 52 -3.35 5.68 1.75
N TRP A 53 -2.62 6.14 0.73
CA TRP A 53 -3.05 6.11 -0.67
C TRP A 53 -2.31 5.05 -1.49
N SER A 54 -1.00 4.86 -1.25
CA SER A 54 -0.14 4.00 -2.07
C SER A 54 -0.10 2.53 -1.62
N ARG A 55 -0.44 2.22 -0.37
CA ARG A 55 -0.35 0.87 0.24
C ARG A 55 -1.55 0.59 1.15
N LYS A 56 -2.73 0.41 0.56
CA LYS A 56 -4.01 0.28 1.29
C LYS A 56 -4.09 -0.96 2.18
N GLU A 57 -3.26 -1.96 1.92
CA GLU A 57 -3.13 -3.17 2.70
C GLU A 57 -2.43 -2.96 4.05
N ILE A 58 -1.65 -1.88 4.19
CA ILE A 58 -1.03 -1.48 5.46
C ILE A 58 -1.95 -0.48 6.14
N LYS A 59 -2.38 -0.78 7.37
CA LYS A 59 -3.16 0.16 8.18
C LYS A 59 -2.22 0.98 9.04
N SER A 60 -2.46 2.27 9.15
CA SER A 60 -1.73 3.16 10.04
C SER A 60 -2.68 4.03 10.85
N HIS A 61 -2.30 4.29 12.10
CA HIS A 61 -2.98 5.24 12.99
C HIS A 61 -2.00 5.82 14.00
N VAL A 62 -2.39 6.91 14.65
CA VAL A 62 -1.60 7.58 15.69
C VAL A 62 -2.33 7.50 17.02
N THR A 63 -1.59 7.25 18.10
CA THR A 63 -2.08 7.32 19.48
C THR A 63 -1.45 8.53 20.18
N ALA A 64 -1.74 8.73 21.47
CA ALA A 64 -1.09 9.76 22.26
C ALA A 64 0.44 9.56 22.42
N ARG A 65 0.97 8.36 22.12
CA ARG A 65 2.37 8.00 22.40
C ARG A 65 3.13 7.43 21.20
N GLU A 66 2.46 7.06 20.12
CA GLU A 66 3.10 6.32 19.04
C GLU A 66 2.35 6.43 17.71
N VAL A 67 3.09 6.28 16.62
CA VAL A 67 2.57 5.98 15.28
C VAL A 67 2.62 4.47 15.09
N VAL A 68 1.47 3.85 14.78
CA VAL A 68 1.30 2.40 14.69
C VAL A 68 1.05 2.01 13.24
N PHE A 69 1.73 0.96 12.78
CA PHE A 69 1.60 0.35 11.47
C PHE A 69 1.26 -1.13 11.62
N GLU A 70 0.16 -1.56 11.02
CA GLU A 70 -0.30 -2.95 10.98
C GLU A 70 -0.11 -3.48 9.56
N PHE A 71 0.71 -4.53 9.42
CA PHE A 71 1.04 -5.16 8.16
C PHE A 71 0.08 -6.32 7.84
N PRO A 72 -0.08 -6.70 6.55
CA PRO A 72 -0.98 -7.79 6.15
C PRO A 72 -0.63 -9.16 6.74
N ASP A 73 0.62 -9.36 7.14
CA ASP A 73 1.09 -10.58 7.80
C ASP A 73 0.83 -10.60 9.32
N GLY A 74 0.14 -9.58 9.84
CA GLY A 74 -0.19 -9.43 11.25
C GLY A 74 0.92 -8.80 12.10
N LYS A 75 2.09 -8.47 11.50
CA LYS A 75 3.12 -7.74 12.23
C LYS A 75 2.66 -6.32 12.53
N VAL A 76 3.14 -5.80 13.66
CA VAL A 76 2.87 -4.43 14.09
C VAL A 76 4.20 -3.73 14.36
N LYS A 77 4.38 -2.55 13.76
CA LYS A 77 5.52 -1.67 14.01
C LYS A 77 5.05 -0.37 14.65
N ARG A 78 5.82 0.10 15.64
CA ARG A 78 5.47 1.25 16.47
C ARG A 78 6.65 2.22 16.48
N VAL A 79 6.37 3.50 16.24
CA VAL A 79 7.36 4.58 16.33
C VAL A 79 6.91 5.52 17.45
N ALA A 80 7.73 5.69 18.48
CA ALA A 80 7.39 6.51 19.63
C ALA A 80 7.31 8.00 19.27
N LEU A 81 6.32 8.70 19.83
CA LEU A 81 6.23 10.15 19.79
C LEU A 81 7.11 10.75 20.91
N PRO A 82 7.71 11.94 20.70
CA PRO A 82 8.42 12.66 21.75
C PRO A 82 7.50 12.95 22.95
N GLU A 83 7.99 12.79 24.17
CA GLU A 83 7.16 12.95 25.39
C GLU A 83 6.56 14.36 25.55
N ASN A 84 7.24 15.37 25.01
CA ASN A 84 6.86 16.78 25.08
C ASN A 84 6.11 17.28 23.84
N ARG A 85 5.65 16.39 22.96
CA ARG A 85 4.90 16.75 21.75
C ARG A 85 3.69 15.84 21.57
N MET A 86 2.68 16.34 20.88
CA MET A 86 1.47 15.60 20.55
C MET A 86 1.11 15.85 19.09
N VAL A 87 0.58 14.83 18.42
CA VAL A 87 0.02 14.94 17.08
C VAL A 87 -1.48 15.23 17.21
N VAL A 88 -1.94 16.29 16.52
CA VAL A 88 -3.35 16.65 16.45
C VAL A 88 -3.79 16.61 14.99
N ALA A 89 -4.70 15.69 14.67
CA ALA A 89 -5.33 15.62 13.36
C ALA A 89 -6.72 16.28 13.42
N VAL A 90 -6.95 17.27 12.57
CA VAL A 90 -8.22 18.02 12.52
C VAL A 90 -8.84 17.85 11.13
N ALA A 91 -10.12 17.47 11.09
CA ALA A 91 -10.91 17.36 9.87
C ALA A 91 -12.13 18.28 9.96
N PRO A 92 -11.99 19.58 9.65
CA PRO A 92 -13.11 20.52 9.68
C PRO A 92 -14.20 20.13 8.69
N TYR A 93 -15.45 20.40 9.05
CA TYR A 93 -16.62 20.15 8.19
C TYR A 93 -17.63 21.29 8.32
N ILE A 94 -18.46 21.48 7.30
CA ILE A 94 -19.48 22.55 7.28
C ILE A 94 -20.79 22.07 7.92
N ALA A 95 -21.32 20.92 7.51
CA ALA A 95 -22.63 20.44 7.95
C ALA A 95 -22.61 19.04 8.58
N GLN A 96 -21.85 18.11 8.01
CA GLN A 96 -21.76 16.73 8.51
C GLN A 96 -20.30 16.25 8.46
N THR A 97 -19.92 15.47 9.47
CA THR A 97 -18.64 14.76 9.51
C THR A 97 -18.85 13.30 9.04
N HIS A 98 -18.61 12.33 9.92
CA HIS A 98 -18.88 10.91 9.72
C HIS A 98 -20.40 10.61 9.77
N LYS A 99 -20.79 9.45 9.22
CA LYS A 99 -22.17 8.96 9.19
C LYS A 99 -22.53 8.19 10.44
#